data_AF-D5U2Z9-F1
#
_entry.id   AF-D5U2Z9-F1
#
_cell.length_a   1.000
_cell.length_b   1.000
_cell.length_c   1.000
_cell.angle_alpha   90.00
_cell.angle_beta   90.00
_cell.angle_gamma   90.00
#
_symmetry.space_group_name_H-M   'P 1'
#
loop_
_entity.id
_entity.type
_entity.pdbx_description
1 polymer ?
#
loop_
_entity_poly.entity_id
_entity_poly.type
_entity_poly.pdbx_seq_one_letter_code
_entity_poly.pdbx_strand_id
1 'polypeptide(L)'
;MADGVDFYSLFLVVIVILLIAYLLIDTFTKKPKKKEYVTRELLKCVKCGFSVEKEFEPGDFIGLVKDKCPKCGGDLRVEGIYSVEKEKILKPGNP
;
A
#
# COMPACT_ATOMS: atom_id res chain seq x y z
N MET A 1 43.83 -32.82 25.60
CA MET A 1 43.03 -33.67 24.71
C MET A 1 41.87 -34.17 25.54
N ALA A 2 40.79 -33.42 25.56
CA ALA A 2 39.54 -33.79 26.23
C ALA A 2 38.43 -33.38 25.28
N ASP A 3 38.46 -34.01 24.11
CA ASP A 3 37.54 -33.72 23.02
C ASP A 3 36.31 -34.62 23.24
N GLY A 4 35.72 -34.50 24.42
CA GLY A 4 34.45 -35.10 24.77
C GLY A 4 33.44 -33.99 24.76
N VAL A 5 32.57 -33.95 23.76
CA VAL A 5 31.46 -32.99 23.73
C VAL A 5 30.59 -33.26 24.96
N ASP A 6 30.69 -32.41 25.99
CA ASP A 6 29.92 -32.56 27.22
C ASP A 6 28.41 -32.55 26.90
N PHE A 7 27.63 -33.35 27.63
CA PHE A 7 26.18 -33.39 27.46
C PHE A 7 25.54 -31.99 27.58
N TYR A 8 26.10 -31.14 28.45
CA TYR A 8 25.67 -29.74 28.61
C TYR A 8 26.04 -28.88 27.40
N SER A 9 27.23 -29.09 26.82
CA SER A 9 27.66 -28.45 25.57
C SER A 9 26.71 -28.85 24.42
N LEU A 10 26.36 -30.12 24.31
CA LEU A 10 25.43 -30.63 23.29
C LEU A 10 24.02 -30.05 23.49
N PHE A 11 23.54 -29.98 24.73
CA PHE A 11 22.25 -29.37 25.08
C PHE A 11 22.20 -27.87 24.74
N LEU A 12 23.26 -27.12 25.04
CA LEU A 12 23.37 -25.71 24.66
C LEU A 12 23.33 -25.51 23.15
N VAL A 13 24.05 -26.33 22.39
CA VAL A 13 24.06 -26.26 20.92
C VAL A 13 22.65 -26.53 20.36
N VAL A 14 21.93 -27.52 20.90
CA VAL A 14 20.55 -27.81 20.49
C VAL A 14 19.61 -26.64 20.80
N ILE A 15 19.71 -26.02 21.98
CA ILE A 15 18.90 -24.84 22.32
C ILE A 15 19.17 -23.70 21.34
N VAL A 16 20.44 -23.42 21.02
CA VAL A 16 20.81 -22.37 20.08
C VAL A 16 20.21 -22.65 18.69
N ILE A 17 20.28 -23.90 18.21
CA ILE A 17 19.67 -24.31 16.94
C ILE A 17 18.15 -24.11 16.96
N LEU A 18 17.47 -24.47 18.05
CA LEU A 18 16.02 -24.29 18.19
C LEU A 18 15.62 -22.81 18.19
N LEU A 19 16.39 -21.95 18.85
CA LEU A 19 16.17 -20.50 18.85
C LEU A 19 16.37 -19.92 17.44
N ILE A 20 17.41 -20.32 16.73
CA ILE A 20 17.65 -19.89 15.35
C ILE A 20 16.48 -20.35 14.46
N ALA A 21 16.04 -21.61 14.58
CA ALA A 21 14.90 -22.14 13.84
C ALA A 21 13.61 -21.36 14.12
N TYR A 22 13.35 -21.02 15.38
CA TYR A 22 12.19 -20.22 15.77
C TYR A 22 12.20 -18.82 15.12
N LEU A 23 13.36 -18.13 15.16
CA LEU A 23 13.50 -16.81 14.54
C LEU A 23 13.34 -16.85 13.01
N LEU A 24 13.83 -17.90 12.36
CA LEU A 24 13.61 -18.10 10.93
C LEU A 24 12.11 -18.28 10.64
N ILE A 25 11.41 -19.15 11.35
CA ILE A 25 9.97 -19.37 11.15
C ILE A 25 9.17 -18.07 11.34
N ASP A 26 9.45 -17.28 12.38
CA ASP A 26 8.78 -15.99 12.62
C ASP A 26 9.00 -15.00 11.44
N THR A 27 10.22 -14.94 10.92
CA THR A 27 10.58 -14.07 9.80
C THR A 27 9.90 -14.51 8.50
N PHE A 28 9.82 -15.81 8.22
CA PHE A 28 9.22 -16.35 7.00
C PHE A 28 7.68 -16.36 7.03
N THR A 29 7.06 -16.45 8.20
CA THR A 29 5.59 -16.48 8.35
C THR A 29 4.97 -15.08 8.30
N LYS A 30 5.71 -14.05 8.71
CA LYS A 30 5.28 -12.65 8.58
C LYS A 30 5.47 -12.15 7.15
N LYS A 31 4.66 -12.66 6.21
CA LYS A 31 4.55 -12.04 4.89
C LYS A 31 3.96 -10.64 5.07
N PRO A 32 4.64 -9.55 4.67
CA PRO A 32 4.02 -8.24 4.70
C PRO A 32 2.77 -8.30 3.83
N LYS A 33 1.61 -7.93 4.38
CA LYS A 33 0.41 -7.73 3.57
C LYS A 33 0.77 -6.73 2.49
N LYS A 34 0.86 -7.19 1.24
CA LYS A 34 1.15 -6.32 0.11
C LYS A 34 -0.03 -5.37 -0.01
N LYS A 35 0.18 -4.12 0.42
CA LYS A 35 -0.82 -3.08 0.26
C LYS A 35 -1.06 -2.91 -1.25
N GLU A 36 -2.25 -3.24 -1.70
CA GLU A 36 -2.67 -2.95 -3.07
C GLU A 36 -3.02 -1.47 -3.17
N TYR A 37 -2.49 -0.79 -4.19
CA TYR A 37 -2.78 0.60 -4.48
C TYR A 37 -3.53 0.70 -5.80
N VAL A 38 -4.46 1.65 -5.89
CA VAL A 38 -5.12 2.03 -7.14
C VAL A 38 -4.85 3.50 -7.42
N THR A 39 -4.74 3.85 -8.69
CA THR A 39 -4.51 5.23 -9.11
C THR A 39 -5.85 5.94 -9.30
N ARG A 40 -5.99 7.09 -8.64
CA ARG A 40 -7.14 7.99 -8.74
C ARG A 40 -6.69 9.30 -9.33
N GLU A 41 -7.65 9.99 -9.93
CA GLU A 41 -7.49 11.33 -10.47
C GLU A 41 -8.52 12.25 -9.85
N LEU A 42 -8.11 13.49 -9.60
CA LEU A 42 -8.95 14.55 -9.09
C LEU A 42 -9.24 15.53 -10.22
N LEU A 43 -10.50 15.63 -10.61
CA LEU A 43 -10.97 16.61 -11.57
C LEU A 43 -11.53 17.82 -10.82
N LYS A 44 -11.07 19.01 -11.16
CA LYS A 44 -11.58 20.27 -10.59
C LYS A 44 -12.06 21.21 -11.65
N CYS A 45 -13.20 21.83 -11.37
CA CYS A 45 -13.82 22.79 -12.26
C CYS A 45 -13.11 24.13 -12.14
N VAL A 46 -12.68 24.67 -13.28
CA VAL A 46 -11.98 25.95 -13.37
C VAL A 46 -12.90 27.14 -13.02
N LYS A 47 -14.22 26.98 -13.15
CA LYS A 47 -15.20 28.08 -12.91
C LYS A 47 -15.73 28.15 -11.48
N CYS A 48 -16.16 27.02 -10.91
CA CYS A 48 -16.87 27.00 -9.61
C CYS A 48 -16.13 26.25 -8.51
N GLY A 49 -14.95 25.68 -8.80
CA GLY A 49 -14.16 24.91 -7.83
C GLY A 49 -14.71 23.54 -7.48
N PHE A 50 -15.78 23.07 -8.15
CA PHE A 50 -16.30 21.71 -7.96
C PHE A 50 -15.22 20.66 -8.24
N SER A 51 -15.00 19.74 -7.30
CA SER A 51 -14.03 18.65 -7.44
C SER A 51 -14.71 17.28 -7.40
N VAL A 52 -14.21 16.34 -8.20
CA VAL A 52 -14.66 14.94 -8.21
C VAL A 52 -13.46 14.02 -8.37
N GLU A 53 -13.41 12.96 -7.55
CA GLU A 53 -12.41 11.90 -7.68
C GLU A 53 -12.94 10.78 -8.56
N LYS A 54 -12.12 10.34 -9.52
CA LYS A 54 -12.44 9.25 -10.44
C LYS A 54 -11.27 8.27 -10.55
N GLU A 55 -11.55 7.13 -11.17
CA GLU A 55 -10.50 6.16 -11.52
C GLU A 55 -9.62 6.74 -12.64
N PHE A 56 -8.31 6.56 -12.51
CA PHE A 56 -7.36 7.09 -13.48
C PHE A 56 -7.51 6.40 -14.83
N GLU A 57 -7.60 7.20 -15.88
CA GLU A 57 -7.65 6.72 -17.26
C GLU A 57 -6.27 6.83 -17.94
N PRO A 58 -5.78 5.77 -18.60
CA PRO A 58 -4.50 5.83 -19.29
C PRO A 58 -4.47 6.94 -20.36
N GLY A 59 -3.49 7.84 -20.26
CA GLY A 59 -3.34 8.99 -21.15
C GLY A 59 -3.66 10.32 -20.47
N ASP A 60 -4.29 10.29 -19.30
CA ASP A 60 -4.58 11.50 -18.55
C ASP A 60 -3.31 12.08 -17.89
N PHE A 61 -3.22 13.40 -17.87
CA PHE A 61 -2.12 14.14 -17.26
C PHE A 61 -2.63 15.35 -16.50
N ILE A 62 -1.84 15.80 -15.52
CA ILE A 62 -2.17 16.98 -14.72
C ILE A 62 -2.31 18.19 -15.65
N GLY A 63 -3.49 18.77 -15.63
CA GLY A 63 -3.84 19.91 -16.43
C GLY A 63 -4.65 19.63 -17.69
N LEU A 64 -4.91 18.36 -18.02
CA LEU A 64 -5.81 17.96 -19.10
C LEU A 64 -7.25 18.39 -18.78
N VAL A 65 -7.96 18.90 -19.79
CA VAL A 65 -9.40 19.20 -19.72
C VAL A 65 -10.15 18.07 -20.42
N LYS A 66 -11.01 17.36 -19.69
CA LYS A 66 -11.67 16.15 -20.23
C LYS A 66 -13.18 16.11 -20.10
N ASP A 67 -13.74 16.81 -19.12
CA ASP A 67 -15.17 16.76 -18.80
C ASP A 67 -15.78 18.16 -18.65
N LYS A 68 -17.11 18.22 -18.64
CA LYS A 68 -17.85 19.40 -18.22
C LYS A 68 -18.42 19.24 -16.82
N CYS A 69 -18.37 20.33 -16.06
CA CYS A 69 -18.87 20.37 -14.69
C CYS A 69 -20.39 20.21 -14.69
N PRO A 70 -20.94 19.24 -13.94
CA PRO A 70 -22.40 19.05 -13.86
C PRO A 70 -23.11 20.18 -13.12
N LYS A 71 -22.39 21.01 -12.35
CA LYS A 71 -22.97 22.13 -11.59
C LYS A 71 -23.09 23.43 -12.38
N CYS A 72 -22.11 23.74 -13.22
CA CYS A 72 -22.02 25.05 -13.89
C CYS A 72 -21.69 24.99 -15.38
N GLY A 73 -21.49 23.80 -15.95
CA GLY A 73 -21.11 23.60 -17.35
C GLY A 73 -19.69 24.08 -17.72
N GLY A 74 -18.88 24.50 -16.74
CA GLY A 74 -17.47 24.87 -16.95
C GLY A 74 -16.58 23.66 -17.16
N ASP A 75 -15.37 23.88 -17.63
CA ASP A 75 -14.42 22.80 -17.92
C ASP A 75 -13.87 22.16 -16.64
N LEU A 76 -13.84 20.84 -16.61
CA LEU A 76 -13.19 20.03 -15.58
C LEU A 76 -11.77 19.69 -16.03
N ARG A 77 -10.81 20.08 -15.20
CA ARG A 77 -9.38 19.89 -15.43
C ARG A 77 -8.83 18.90 -14.41
N VAL A 78 -7.94 18.01 -14.84
CA VAL A 78 -7.19 17.13 -13.92
C VAL A 78 -6.27 18.00 -13.06
N GLU A 79 -6.54 18.05 -11.75
CA GLU A 79 -5.73 18.79 -10.78
C GLU A 79 -4.66 17.90 -10.14
N GLY A 80 -4.93 16.60 -10.00
CA GLY A 80 -3.97 15.66 -9.41
C GLY A 80 -4.23 14.22 -9.81
N ILE A 81 -3.16 13.42 -9.83
CA ILE A 81 -3.19 11.97 -10.04
C ILE A 81 -2.37 11.36 -8.91
N TYR A 82 -2.95 10.45 -8.12
CA TYR A 82 -2.31 9.89 -6.92
C TYR A 82 -2.76 8.45 -6.65
N SER A 83 -1.93 7.72 -5.90
CA SER A 83 -2.21 6.35 -5.50
C SER A 83 -2.88 6.30 -4.14
N VAL A 84 -3.95 5.52 -4.04
CA VAL A 84 -4.70 5.29 -2.79
C VAL A 84 -4.65 3.81 -2.46
N GLU A 85 -4.48 3.47 -1.17
CA GLU A 85 -4.58 2.08 -0.71
C GLU A 85 -6.00 1.55 -0.99
N LYS A 86 -6.10 0.44 -1.73
CA LYS A 86 -7.38 -0.17 -2.14
C LYS A 86 -8.29 -0.52 -0.96
N GLU A 87 -7.70 -0.88 0.18
CA GLU A 87 -8.44 -1.15 1.42
C GLU A 87 -9.24 0.06 1.92
N LYS A 88 -8.77 1.29 1.69
CA LYS A 88 -9.45 2.53 2.11
C LYS A 88 -10.63 2.90 1.21
N ILE A 89 -10.72 2.31 0.02
CA ILE A 89 -11.81 2.55 -0.93
C ILE A 89 -12.93 1.53 -0.71
N LEU A 90 -12.58 0.26 -0.44
CA LEU A 90 -13.56 -0.81 -0.20
C LEU A 90 -14.24 -0.71 1.17
N LYS A 91 -13.60 -0.06 2.14
CA LYS A 91 -14.23 0.36 3.38
C LYS A 91 -14.53 1.85 3.25
N PRO A 92 -15.74 2.25 2.78
CA PRO A 92 -16.12 3.65 2.86
C PRO A 92 -15.92 4.07 4.31
N GLY A 93 -15.12 5.11 4.52
CA GLY A 93 -14.70 5.56 5.84
C GLY A 93 -15.90 5.58 6.78
N ASN A 94 -15.83 4.77 7.85
CA ASN A 94 -16.58 5.10 9.03
C ASN A 94 -15.97 6.41 9.55
N PRO A 95 -16.77 7.48 9.68
CA PRO A 95 -16.28 8.81 10.08
C PRO A 95 -15.50 8.77 11.40
#